data_AF-A0A7X1FX90-F1
#
_entry.id   AF-A0A7X1FX90-F1
#
_cell.length_a   1.000
_cell.length_b   1.000
_cell.length_c   1.000
_cell.angle_alpha   90.00
_cell.angle_beta   90.00
_cell.angle_gamma   90.00
#
_symmetry.space_group_name_H-M   'P 1'
#
loop_
_entity.id
_entity.type
_entity.pdbx_description
1 polymer ?
#
loop_
_entity_poly.entity_id
_entity_poly.type
_entity_poly.pdbx_seq_one_letter_code
_entity_poly.pdbx_strand_id
1 'polypeptide(L)'
;MRKLTQIAIATLLPAALLGTATSASAHPGDGYGYGNDLRRESAYRADIIRDQLADLARRVDRNDNRDRISEREAAALRREIRDVRQQVRWFSRDGLDRREMRILQARVDRVGFALRAERRDWDGRPG
;
A
#
# COMPACT_ATOMS: atom_id res chain seq x y z
N MET A 1 -15.45 -20.82 25.76
CA MET A 1 -15.92 -21.33 24.45
C MET A 1 -15.42 -20.40 23.36
N ARG A 2 -14.53 -20.86 22.47
CA ARG A 2 -13.93 -20.04 21.41
C ARG A 2 -14.85 -20.01 20.20
N LYS A 3 -15.31 -18.83 19.77
CA LYS A 3 -16.00 -18.67 18.48
C LYS A 3 -14.96 -18.24 17.44
N LEU A 4 -14.66 -19.14 16.53
CA LEU A 4 -13.92 -18.90 15.29
C LEU A 4 -14.93 -18.39 14.27
N THR A 5 -14.98 -17.08 14.05
CA THR A 5 -15.77 -16.51 12.96
C THR A 5 -14.88 -16.35 11.74
N GLN A 6 -15.19 -17.21 10.78
CA GLN A 6 -14.63 -17.38 9.46
C GLN A 6 -15.30 -16.37 8.49
N ILE A 7 -14.71 -16.16 7.30
CA ILE A 7 -15.26 -15.52 6.08
C ILE A 7 -15.03 -13.99 6.07
N ALA A 8 -14.36 -13.39 5.07
CA ALA A 8 -14.78 -13.40 3.67
C ALA A 8 -13.62 -13.36 2.64
N ILE A 9 -13.72 -14.24 1.66
CA ILE A 9 -12.95 -14.24 0.42
C ILE A 9 -13.55 -13.18 -0.50
N ALA A 10 -12.85 -12.06 -0.67
CA ALA A 10 -13.21 -11.06 -1.67
C ALA A 10 -12.74 -11.54 -3.04
N THR A 11 -13.68 -11.93 -3.89
CA THR A 11 -13.46 -12.29 -5.29
C THR A 11 -13.04 -11.05 -6.09
N LEU A 12 -11.86 -11.12 -6.71
CA LEU A 12 -11.30 -10.08 -7.57
C LEU A 12 -11.86 -10.24 -8.99
N LEU A 13 -12.58 -9.24 -9.47
CA LEU A 13 -12.91 -9.05 -10.89
C LEU A 13 -11.72 -8.35 -11.60
N PRO A 14 -11.14 -8.90 -12.68
CA PRO A 14 -10.17 -8.19 -13.49
C PRO A 14 -10.89 -7.36 -14.56
N ALA A 15 -10.82 -6.03 -14.44
CA ALA A 15 -11.19 -5.10 -15.51
C ALA A 15 -10.02 -4.99 -16.51
N ALA A 16 -10.13 -5.69 -17.64
CA ALA A 16 -9.25 -5.51 -18.78
C ALA A 16 -9.70 -4.29 -19.58
N LEU A 17 -8.90 -3.22 -19.58
CA LEU A 17 -9.11 -2.06 -20.46
C LEU A 17 -8.12 -2.13 -21.63
N LEU A 18 -8.73 -2.07 -22.82
CA LEU A 18 -8.16 -2.10 -24.15
C LEU A 18 -7.11 -1.00 -24.37
N GLY A 19 -6.07 -1.36 -25.12
CA GLY A 19 -5.05 -0.44 -25.58
C GLY A 19 -5.55 0.49 -26.69
N THR A 20 -5.00 1.70 -26.70
CA THR A 20 -4.86 2.53 -27.89
C THR A 20 -3.39 2.92 -28.01
N ALA A 21 -2.74 2.42 -29.04
CA ALA A 21 -1.42 2.88 -29.46
C ALA A 21 -1.61 4.21 -30.20
N THR A 22 -0.82 5.22 -29.84
CA THR A 22 -0.59 6.40 -30.67
C THR A 22 0.89 6.81 -30.58
N SER A 23 1.40 7.30 -31.70
CA SER A 23 2.80 7.23 -32.13
C SER A 23 3.66 8.43 -31.74
N ALA A 24 4.94 8.14 -31.51
CA ALA A 24 6.17 8.89 -31.82
C ALA A 24 6.28 10.42 -31.62
N SER A 25 7.31 10.82 -30.87
CA SER A 25 8.09 12.04 -31.13
C SER A 25 9.52 11.81 -30.63
N ALA A 26 10.45 11.54 -31.54
CA ALA A 26 11.88 11.46 -31.25
C ALA A 26 12.45 12.88 -31.24
N HIS A 27 12.98 13.32 -30.10
CA HIS A 27 13.74 14.56 -29.96
C HIS A 27 15.25 14.21 -29.86
N PRO A 28 16.12 14.76 -30.73
CA PRO A 28 17.56 14.64 -30.59
C PRO A 28 18.06 15.77 -29.69
N GLY A 29 18.46 15.44 -28.46
CA GLY A 29 19.04 16.39 -27.50
C GLY A 29 19.99 15.70 -26.55
N ASP A 30 21.28 16.00 -26.71
CA ASP A 30 22.39 15.94 -25.74
C ASP A 30 22.33 14.82 -24.69
N GLY A 31 22.84 13.65 -25.08
CA GLY A 31 22.87 12.45 -24.26
C GLY A 31 23.99 12.45 -23.23
N TYR A 32 23.68 12.83 -21.99
CA TYR A 32 24.24 12.29 -20.73
C TYR A 32 23.31 12.69 -19.56
N GLY A 33 22.17 12.02 -19.35
CA GLY A 33 21.27 12.40 -18.25
C GLY A 33 20.11 11.46 -17.93
N TYR A 34 19.57 10.73 -18.91
CA TYR A 34 18.32 9.98 -18.75
C TYR A 34 18.31 8.90 -17.64
N GLY A 35 19.47 8.34 -17.26
CA GLY A 35 19.54 7.32 -16.20
C GLY A 35 19.39 7.89 -14.78
N ASN A 36 19.78 9.13 -14.54
CA ASN A 36 19.77 9.73 -13.20
C ASN A 36 18.36 10.21 -12.82
N ASP A 37 17.63 10.76 -13.79
CA ASP A 37 16.26 11.25 -13.60
C ASP A 37 15.29 10.12 -13.25
N LEU A 38 15.37 8.98 -13.95
CA LEU A 38 14.53 7.81 -13.68
C LEU A 38 14.77 7.22 -12.29
N ARG A 39 16.05 7.15 -11.86
CA ARG A 39 16.41 6.64 -10.54
C ARG A 39 15.95 7.59 -9.43
N ARG A 40 16.07 8.91 -9.64
CA ARG A 40 15.58 9.95 -8.72
C ARG A 40 14.05 9.90 -8.60
N GLU A 41 13.34 9.74 -9.71
CA GLU A 41 11.88 9.62 -9.72
C GLU A 41 11.40 8.37 -8.98
N SER A 42 12.05 7.22 -9.21
CA SER A 42 11.78 5.98 -8.48
C SER A 42 11.98 6.16 -6.96
N ALA A 43 13.07 6.81 -6.56
CA ALA A 43 13.35 7.06 -5.14
C ALA A 43 12.26 7.94 -4.50
N TYR A 44 11.82 8.99 -5.20
CA TYR A 44 10.74 9.85 -4.75
C TYR A 44 9.42 9.09 -4.57
N ARG A 45 9.06 8.21 -5.51
CA ARG A 45 7.86 7.35 -5.41
C ARG A 45 7.92 6.40 -4.22
N ALA A 46 9.10 5.80 -3.97
CA ALA A 46 9.30 4.94 -2.82
C ALA A 46 9.12 5.71 -1.50
N ASP A 47 9.55 6.97 -1.46
CA ASP A 47 9.42 7.84 -0.29
C ASP A 47 7.96 8.14 0.04
N ILE A 48 7.13 8.46 -0.98
CA ILE A 48 5.68 8.65 -0.82
C ILE A 48 5.03 7.42 -0.16
N ILE A 49 5.36 6.22 -0.61
CA ILE A 49 4.81 4.98 -0.01
C ILE A 49 5.29 4.81 1.43
N ARG A 50 6.56 5.13 1.74
CA ARG A 50 7.09 5.05 3.11
C ARG A 50 6.35 6.02 4.04
N ASP A 51 6.07 7.23 3.59
CA ASP A 51 5.30 8.22 4.35
C ASP A 51 3.87 7.77 4.61
N GLN A 52 3.21 7.21 3.60
CA GLN A 52 1.87 6.63 3.76
C GLN A 52 1.87 5.48 4.79
N LEU A 53 2.86 4.60 4.74
CA LEU A 53 3.01 3.51 5.72
C LEU A 53 3.30 4.02 7.13
N ALA A 54 4.11 5.07 7.26
CA ALA A 54 4.37 5.70 8.55
C ALA A 54 3.09 6.34 9.12
N ASP A 55 2.29 6.99 8.28
CA ASP A 55 1.02 7.54 8.70
C ASP A 55 0.02 6.45 9.13
N LEU A 56 -0.08 5.36 8.36
CA LEU A 56 -0.89 4.20 8.73
C LEU A 56 -0.45 3.59 10.07
N ALA A 57 0.86 3.42 10.30
CA ALA A 57 1.37 2.90 11.56
C ALA A 57 0.94 3.79 12.75
N ARG A 58 1.12 5.11 12.63
CA ARG A 58 0.67 6.07 13.66
C ARG A 58 -0.84 6.00 13.90
N ARG A 59 -1.63 5.79 12.84
CA ARG A 59 -3.09 5.62 12.98
C ARG A 59 -3.43 4.32 13.68
N VAL A 60 -2.78 3.20 13.34
CA VAL A 60 -2.99 1.92 14.04
C VAL A 60 -2.70 2.11 15.53
N ASP A 61 -1.53 2.65 15.88
CA ASP A 61 -1.14 2.85 17.28
C ASP A 61 -2.11 3.78 18.03
N ARG A 62 -2.57 4.85 17.40
CA ARG A 62 -3.57 5.75 18.00
C ARG A 62 -4.91 5.06 18.23
N ASN A 63 -5.34 4.18 17.33
CA ASN A 63 -6.62 3.48 17.48
C ASN A 63 -6.51 2.35 18.51
N ASP A 64 -5.39 1.65 18.56
CA ASP A 64 -5.05 0.67 19.60
C ASP A 64 -5.08 1.33 20.99
N ASN A 65 -4.37 2.45 21.16
CA ASN A 65 -4.34 3.21 22.43
C ASN A 65 -5.69 3.82 22.83
N ARG A 66 -6.65 3.91 21.92
CA ARG A 66 -8.01 4.43 22.18
C ARG A 66 -9.03 3.31 22.27
N ASP A 67 -8.59 2.05 22.30
CA ASP A 67 -9.42 0.85 22.29
C ASP A 67 -10.47 0.90 21.17
N ARG A 68 -10.09 1.36 19.97
CA ARG A 68 -10.97 1.44 18.78
C ARG A 68 -10.82 0.27 17.82
N ILE A 69 -9.83 -0.57 18.06
CA ILE A 69 -9.54 -1.81 17.34
C ILE A 69 -9.01 -2.80 18.38
N SER A 70 -9.15 -4.11 18.14
CA SER A 70 -8.60 -5.08 19.09
C SER A 70 -7.08 -5.15 19.02
N GLU A 71 -6.42 -5.51 20.13
CA GLU A 71 -4.96 -5.70 20.17
C GLU A 71 -4.48 -6.70 19.10
N ARG A 72 -5.32 -7.72 18.83
CA ARG A 72 -5.04 -8.75 17.82
C ARG A 72 -5.05 -8.17 16.40
N GLU A 73 -6.03 -7.32 16.09
CA GLU A 73 -6.13 -6.61 14.82
C GLU A 73 -4.98 -5.61 14.67
N ALA A 74 -4.70 -4.82 15.72
CA ALA A 74 -3.57 -3.90 15.74
C ALA A 74 -2.25 -4.64 15.44
N ALA A 75 -2.03 -5.79 16.08
CA ALA A 75 -0.87 -6.64 15.81
C ALA A 75 -0.84 -7.18 14.37
N ALA A 76 -1.99 -7.54 13.78
CA ALA A 76 -2.08 -7.98 12.39
C ALA A 76 -1.76 -6.84 11.41
N LEU A 77 -2.34 -5.66 11.61
CA LEU A 77 -2.08 -4.47 10.79
C LEU A 77 -0.61 -4.03 10.89
N ARG A 78 -0.01 -4.04 12.09
CA ARG A 78 1.42 -3.76 12.28
C ARG A 78 2.31 -4.73 11.50
N ARG A 79 1.96 -6.02 11.46
CA ARG A 79 2.68 -7.02 10.65
C ARG A 79 2.55 -6.72 9.16
N GLU A 80 1.34 -6.46 8.66
CA GLU A 80 1.14 -6.16 7.24
C GLU A 80 1.90 -4.89 6.81
N ILE A 81 1.87 -3.83 7.62
CA ILE A 81 2.67 -2.62 7.38
C ILE A 81 4.16 -2.96 7.31
N ARG A 82 4.68 -3.78 8.23
CA ARG A 82 6.08 -4.20 8.22
C ARG A 82 6.42 -4.96 6.93
N ASP A 83 5.54 -5.84 6.48
CA ASP A 83 5.74 -6.62 5.26
C ASP A 83 5.77 -5.73 4.02
N VAL A 84 4.88 -4.73 3.93
CA VAL A 84 4.92 -3.74 2.84
C VAL A 84 6.18 -2.90 2.90
N ARG A 85 6.63 -2.45 4.08
CA ARG A 85 7.91 -1.72 4.23
C ARG A 85 9.10 -2.54 3.74
N GLN A 86 9.10 -3.83 4.00
CA GLN A 86 10.13 -4.73 3.47
C GLN A 86 10.05 -4.80 1.93
N GLN A 87 8.87 -4.97 1.35
CA GLN A 87 8.71 -4.99 -0.12
C GLN A 87 9.16 -3.68 -0.78
N VAL A 88 8.82 -2.52 -0.21
CA VAL A 88 9.34 -1.23 -0.68
C VAL A 88 10.85 -1.22 -0.68
N ARG A 89 11.49 -1.73 0.39
CA ARG A 89 12.95 -1.80 0.46
C ARG A 89 13.52 -2.67 -0.65
N TRP A 90 12.91 -3.83 -0.93
CA TRP A 90 13.35 -4.72 -2.01
C TRP A 90 13.19 -4.07 -3.39
N PHE A 91 12.01 -3.58 -3.75
CA PHE A 91 11.75 -2.95 -5.04
C PHE A 91 12.57 -1.66 -5.25
N SER A 92 12.83 -0.89 -4.18
CA SER A 92 13.61 0.34 -4.30
C SER A 92 15.10 0.13 -4.62
N ARG A 93 15.63 -1.10 -4.52
CA ARG A 93 17.04 -1.39 -4.86
C ARG A 93 17.27 -1.35 -6.37
N ASP A 94 16.37 -1.95 -7.13
CA ASP A 94 16.44 -2.04 -8.59
C ASP A 94 15.73 -0.86 -9.29
N GLY A 95 14.97 -0.09 -8.50
CA GLY A 95 14.17 1.04 -8.94
C GLY A 95 12.72 0.62 -9.12
N LEU A 96 11.79 1.39 -8.55
CA LEU A 96 10.36 1.09 -8.59
C LEU A 96 9.84 1.25 -10.02
N ASP A 97 9.42 0.13 -10.63
CA ASP A 97 8.68 0.17 -11.88
C ASP A 97 7.20 0.56 -11.64
N ARG A 98 6.46 0.79 -12.73
CA ARG A 98 5.02 1.16 -12.65
C ARG A 98 4.12 0.03 -12.12
N ARG A 99 4.54 -1.23 -12.23
CA ARG A 99 3.78 -2.39 -11.78
C ARG A 99 3.99 -2.62 -10.28
N GLU A 100 5.22 -2.58 -9.82
CA GLU A 100 5.63 -2.62 -8.41
C GLU A 100 4.98 -1.48 -7.63
N MET A 101 4.99 -0.27 -8.18
CA MET A 101 4.31 0.86 -7.56
C MET A 101 2.81 0.58 -7.38
N ARG A 102 2.12 0.02 -8.39
CA ARG A 102 0.70 -0.34 -8.28
C ARG A 102 0.46 -1.44 -7.25
N ILE A 103 1.35 -2.43 -7.16
CA ILE A 103 1.26 -3.51 -6.17
C ILE A 103 1.42 -2.94 -4.75
N LEU A 104 2.40 -2.07 -4.54
CA LEU A 104 2.63 -1.41 -3.26
C LEU A 104 1.44 -0.54 -2.87
N GLN A 105 0.93 0.29 -3.79
CA GLN A 105 -0.24 1.12 -3.54
C GLN A 105 -1.47 0.30 -3.18
N ALA A 106 -1.75 -0.77 -3.93
CA ALA A 106 -2.89 -1.65 -3.63
C ALA A 106 -2.79 -2.31 -2.23
N ARG A 107 -1.57 -2.59 -1.76
CA ARG A 107 -1.33 -3.10 -0.40
C ARG A 107 -1.53 -2.03 0.66
N VAL A 108 -1.04 -0.82 0.43
CA VAL A 108 -1.29 0.34 1.31
C VAL A 108 -2.80 0.59 1.43
N ASP A 109 -3.51 0.60 0.30
CA ASP A 109 -4.95 0.82 0.26
C ASP A 109 -5.71 -0.29 0.99
N ARG A 110 -5.26 -1.55 0.86
CA ARG A 110 -5.80 -2.69 1.61
C ARG A 110 -5.65 -2.49 3.12
N VAL A 111 -4.45 -2.15 3.61
CA VAL A 111 -4.21 -1.89 5.03
C VAL A 111 -5.09 -0.73 5.53
N GLY A 112 -5.17 0.35 4.73
CA GLY A 112 -6.01 1.50 5.05
C GLY A 112 -7.51 1.20 5.02
N PHE A 113 -7.95 0.26 4.18
CA PHE A 113 -9.32 -0.25 4.19
C PHE A 113 -9.59 -1.12 5.40
N ALA A 114 -8.71 -2.10 5.69
CA ALA A 114 -8.82 -2.97 6.86
C ALA A 114 -8.91 -2.13 8.15
N LEU A 115 -8.00 -1.18 8.36
CA LEU A 115 -8.05 -0.28 9.52
C LEU A 115 -9.37 0.50 9.62
N ARG A 116 -9.98 0.90 8.50
CA ARG A 116 -11.28 1.58 8.53
C ARG A 116 -12.44 0.63 8.82
N ALA A 117 -12.38 -0.60 8.32
CA ALA A 117 -13.37 -1.62 8.57
C ALA A 117 -13.37 -2.02 10.05
N GLU A 118 -12.21 -2.35 10.63
CA GLU A 118 -12.09 -2.74 12.04
C GLU A 118 -12.63 -1.65 12.97
N ARG A 119 -12.32 -0.38 12.67
CA ARG A 119 -12.86 0.76 13.43
C ARG A 119 -14.38 0.84 13.38
N ARG A 120 -14.97 0.61 12.21
CA ARG A 120 -16.43 0.67 12.04
C ARG A 120 -17.11 -0.47 12.81
N ASP A 121 -16.52 -1.67 12.79
CA ASP A 121 -17.05 -2.83 13.49
C ASP A 121 -16.99 -2.66 15.01
N TRP A 122 -16.00 -1.92 15.51
CA TRP A 122 -15.90 -1.55 16.91
C TRP A 122 -16.86 -0.43 17.31
N ASP A 123 -16.95 0.64 16.51
CA ASP A 123 -17.83 1.80 16.75
C ASP A 123 -19.33 1.44 16.62
N GLY A 124 -19.68 0.30 16.02
CA GLY A 124 -21.05 -0.16 15.76
C GLY A 124 -21.68 -1.07 16.82
N ARG A 125 -21.10 -1.18 18.02
CA ARG A 125 -21.63 -2.06 19.09
C ARG A 125 -22.56 -1.32 20.07
N PRO A 126 -23.84 -1.72 20.20
CA PRO A 126 -24.47 -1.85 21.50
C PRO A 126 -23.82 -3.06 22.20
N GLY A 127 -23.32 -2.84 23.43
CA GLY A 127 -22.71 -3.90 24.26
C GLY A 127 -23.67 -5.03 24.60
#